data_AF-A0A3D1IZ98-F1
#
_entry.id   AF-A0A3D1IZ98-F1
#
_cell.length_a   1.000
_cell.length_b   1.000
_cell.length_c   1.000
_cell.angle_alpha   90.00
_cell.angle_beta   90.00
_cell.angle_gamma   90.00
#
_symmetry.space_group_name_H-M   'P 1'
#
loop_
_entity.id
_entity.type
_entity.pdbx_description
1 polymer ?
#
loop_
_entity_poly.entity_id
_entity_poly.type
_entity_poly.pdbx_seq_one_letter_code
_entity_poly.pdbx_strand_id
1 'polypeptide(L)'
;VYDFWREVVEAGHMELADKYMDESYIQHNPNVPTSRAAFVRYFSKISRPKPIEPLVKAPLVSIVADGDFVVLSFVRDGSASKDVTKHYTTTWFDMFRVQDGKIAEH
;
A
#
# COMPACT_ATOMS: atom_id res chain seq x y z
N VAL A 1 -0.17 -9.61 2.66
CA VAL A 1 0.36 -8.23 2.48
C VAL A 1 1.07 -8.04 1.14
N TYR A 2 2.06 -8.87 0.77
CA TYR A 2 2.76 -8.73 -0.52
C TYR A 2 1.81 -8.74 -1.74
N ASP A 3 0.94 -9.75 -1.86
CA ASP A 3 -0.01 -9.82 -2.98
C ASP A 3 -1.10 -8.76 -2.92
N PHE A 4 -1.49 -8.29 -1.72
CA PHE A 4 -2.36 -7.13 -1.60
C PHE A 4 -1.74 -5.90 -2.25
N TRP A 5 -0.45 -5.64 -2.00
CA TRP A 5 0.26 -4.53 -2.64
C TRP A 5 0.30 -4.68 -4.16
N ARG A 6 0.69 -5.87 -4.64
CA ARG A 6 0.84 -6.17 -6.08
C ARG A 6 -0.49 -6.12 -6.84
N GLU A 7 -1.53 -6.74 -6.31
CA GLU A 7 -2.81 -6.92 -7.01
C GLU A 7 -3.76 -5.74 -6.79
N VAL A 8 -3.87 -5.23 -5.56
CA VAL A 8 -4.83 -4.17 -5.23
C VAL A 8 -4.21 -2.79 -5.41
N VAL A 9 -3.04 -2.53 -4.80
CA VAL A 9 -2.46 -1.18 -4.79
C VAL A 9 -1.82 -0.83 -6.14
N GLU A 10 -0.89 -1.66 -6.64
CA GLU A 10 -0.17 -1.38 -7.89
C GLU A 10 -1.00 -1.66 -9.13
N ALA A 11 -1.64 -2.85 -9.19
CA ALA A 11 -2.44 -3.25 -10.34
C ALA A 11 -3.88 -2.72 -10.32
N GLY A 12 -4.36 -2.17 -9.20
CA GLY A 12 -5.65 -1.47 -9.14
C GLY A 12 -6.90 -2.35 -9.10
N HIS A 13 -6.76 -3.65 -8.79
CA HIS A 13 -7.88 -4.60 -8.72
C HIS A 13 -8.65 -4.50 -7.39
N MET A 14 -9.47 -3.45 -7.24
CA MET A 14 -10.22 -3.17 -6.02
C MET A 14 -11.25 -4.26 -5.68
N GLU A 15 -11.71 -5.03 -6.65
CA GLU A 15 -12.58 -6.20 -6.45
C GLU A 15 -11.91 -7.29 -5.61
N LEU A 16 -10.58 -7.31 -5.53
CA LEU A 16 -9.82 -8.25 -4.69
C LEU A 16 -9.66 -7.75 -3.25
N ALA A 17 -10.12 -6.53 -2.90
CA ALA A 17 -9.93 -5.97 -1.57
C ALA A 17 -10.52 -6.85 -0.46
N ASP A 18 -11.67 -7.52 -0.67
CA ASP A 18 -12.26 -8.41 0.34
C ASP A 18 -11.40 -9.66 0.64
N LYS A 19 -10.63 -10.13 -0.34
CA LYS A 19 -9.67 -11.23 -0.16
C LYS A 19 -8.59 -10.87 0.88
N TYR A 20 -8.21 -9.60 0.95
CA TYR A 20 -7.03 -9.15 1.69
C TYR A 20 -7.33 -8.28 2.90
N MET A 21 -8.41 -7.50 2.89
CA MET A 21 -8.68 -6.47 3.90
C MET A 21 -9.89 -6.86 4.75
N ASP A 22 -9.78 -6.65 6.05
CA ASP A 22 -10.90 -6.76 6.96
C ASP A 22 -11.97 -5.71 6.62
N GLU A 23 -13.23 -6.03 6.88
CA GLU A 23 -14.33 -5.09 6.61
C GLU A 23 -14.18 -3.79 7.44
N SER A 24 -13.74 -3.93 8.69
CA SER A 24 -13.55 -2.85 9.67
C SER A 24 -12.19 -2.16 9.59
N TYR A 25 -11.41 -2.45 8.55
CA TYR A 25 -10.06 -1.92 8.34
C TYR A 25 -9.87 -0.46 8.77
N ILE A 26 -8.83 -0.18 9.57
CA ILE A 26 -8.49 1.15 10.04
C ILE A 26 -7.32 1.72 9.21
N GLN A 27 -7.47 2.96 8.76
CA GLN A 27 -6.44 3.68 8.03
C GLN A 27 -5.91 4.84 8.88
N HIS A 28 -4.61 4.84 9.15
CA HIS A 28 -3.90 5.86 9.92
C HIS A 28 -3.36 6.99 9.03
N ASN A 29 -3.18 6.76 7.71
CA ASN A 29 -2.89 7.85 6.76
C ASN A 29 -4.09 8.79 6.65
N PRO A 30 -4.00 10.06 7.10
CA PRO A 30 -5.14 10.96 7.15
C PRO A 30 -5.70 11.35 5.77
N ASN A 31 -4.98 11.03 4.69
CA ASN A 31 -5.38 11.30 3.32
C ASN A 31 -6.28 10.20 2.72
N VAL A 32 -6.39 9.05 3.38
CA VAL A 32 -7.18 7.91 2.90
C VAL A 32 -8.26 7.57 3.92
N PRO A 33 -9.55 7.45 3.52
CA PRO A 33 -10.62 7.12 4.45
C PRO A 33 -10.51 5.70 5.06
N THR A 34 -11.04 5.56 6.28
CA THR A 34 -11.13 4.28 7.00
C THR A 34 -12.27 3.38 6.51
N SER A 35 -12.20 2.07 6.80
CA SER A 35 -13.01 0.94 6.30
C SER A 35 -12.64 0.46 4.90
N ARG A 36 -12.79 -0.84 4.64
CA ARG A 36 -12.57 -1.42 3.31
C ARG A 36 -13.48 -0.81 2.25
N ALA A 37 -14.74 -0.56 2.59
CA ALA A 37 -15.69 0.03 1.66
C ALA A 37 -15.27 1.45 1.25
N ALA A 38 -14.74 2.26 2.18
CA ALA A 38 -14.25 3.59 1.85
C ALA A 38 -12.91 3.56 1.09
N PHE A 39 -12.00 2.64 1.44
CA PHE A 39 -10.78 2.38 0.68
C PHE A 39 -11.11 2.06 -0.79
N VAL A 40 -11.98 1.09 -1.04
CA VAL A 40 -12.41 0.71 -2.40
C VAL A 40 -13.00 1.91 -3.14
N ARG A 41 -13.95 2.64 -2.52
CA ARG A 41 -14.55 3.83 -3.14
C ARG A 41 -13.54 4.93 -3.44
N TYR A 42 -12.51 5.11 -2.61
CA TYR A 42 -11.47 6.12 -2.81
C TYR A 42 -10.56 5.72 -3.97
N PHE A 43 -10.00 4.51 -3.92
CA PHE A 43 -9.02 4.07 -4.92
C PHE A 43 -9.64 3.74 -6.28
N SER A 44 -10.91 3.31 -6.36
CA SER A 44 -11.61 3.13 -7.64
C SER A 44 -11.77 4.43 -8.45
N LYS A 45 -11.63 5.61 -7.83
CA LYS A 45 -11.67 6.90 -8.54
C LYS A 45 -10.34 7.28 -9.20
N ILE A 46 -9.23 6.81 -8.64
CA ILE A 46 -7.88 7.26 -9.00
C ILE A 46 -7.01 6.14 -9.59
N SER A 47 -7.38 4.88 -9.40
CA SER A 47 -6.71 3.72 -9.95
C SER A 47 -7.63 2.97 -10.90
N ARG A 48 -7.06 2.49 -12.02
CA ARG A 48 -7.74 1.64 -12.98
C ARG A 48 -7.02 0.28 -13.01
N PRO A 49 -7.74 -0.85 -13.13
CA PRO A 49 -7.13 -2.16 -13.26
C PRO A 49 -6.12 -2.23 -14.41
N LYS A 50 -4.98 -2.87 -14.15
CA LYS A 50 -3.87 -3.11 -15.07
C LYS A 50 -3.41 -4.56 -14.92
N PRO A 51 -2.64 -5.13 -15.87
CA PRO A 51 -2.09 -6.47 -15.70
C PRO A 51 -1.37 -6.62 -14.36
N ILE A 52 -1.68 -7.70 -13.66
CA ILE A 52 -1.00 -8.04 -12.41
C ILE A 52 0.38 -8.57 -12.77
N GLU A 53 1.40 -7.84 -12.33
CA GLU A 53 2.80 -8.17 -12.56
C GLU A 53 3.24 -9.32 -11.64
N PRO A 54 4.23 -10.14 -12.01
CA PRO A 54 4.66 -11.28 -11.17
C PRO A 54 5.30 -10.84 -9.85
N LEU A 55 5.87 -9.62 -9.81
CA LEU A 55 6.53 -9.04 -8.64
C LEU A 55 6.07 -7.60 -8.45
N VAL A 56 6.16 -7.11 -7.21
CA VAL A 56 6.01 -5.69 -6.87
C VAL A 56 7.01 -4.85 -7.67
N LYS A 57 6.53 -3.79 -8.33
CA LYS A 57 7.35 -2.94 -9.21
C LYS A 57 7.89 -1.69 -8.54
N ALA A 58 7.23 -1.20 -7.48
CA ALA A 58 7.82 -0.18 -6.62
C ALA A 58 9.20 -0.66 -6.15
N PRO A 59 10.16 0.26 -5.90
CA PRO A 59 11.53 -0.07 -5.51
C PRO A 59 11.58 -0.60 -4.06
N LEU A 60 11.05 -1.80 -3.86
CA LEU A 60 10.94 -2.50 -2.60
C LEU A 60 12.33 -2.89 -2.12
N VAL A 61 12.69 -2.44 -0.93
CA VAL A 61 13.98 -2.69 -0.28
C VAL A 61 13.89 -3.92 0.61
N SER A 62 12.83 -4.03 1.41
CA SER A 62 12.67 -5.11 2.37
C SER A 62 11.20 -5.30 2.76
N ILE A 63 10.89 -6.52 3.17
CA ILE A 63 9.67 -6.85 3.89
C ILE A 63 10.10 -7.44 5.23
N VAL A 64 9.59 -6.89 6.32
CA VAL A 64 9.82 -7.42 7.68
C VAL A 64 8.48 -7.81 8.26
N ALA A 65 8.38 -9.01 8.82
CA ALA A 65 7.21 -9.49 9.54
C ALA A 65 7.61 -9.82 10.97
N ASP A 66 6.87 -9.29 11.95
CA ASP A 66 7.06 -9.55 13.37
C ASP A 66 5.69 -9.58 14.07
N GLY A 67 5.37 -10.73 14.68
CA GLY A 67 4.02 -11.03 15.17
C GLY A 67 2.97 -10.81 14.08
N ASP A 68 1.99 -9.97 14.40
CA ASP A 68 0.87 -9.62 13.52
C ASP A 68 1.17 -8.43 12.59
N PHE A 69 2.39 -7.89 12.61
CA PHE A 69 2.77 -6.72 11.84
C PHE A 69 3.65 -7.08 10.63
N VAL A 70 3.43 -6.38 9.52
CA VAL A 70 4.26 -6.47 8.32
C VAL A 70 4.60 -5.06 7.84
N VAL A 71 5.89 -4.79 7.64
CA VAL A 71 6.40 -3.52 7.11
C VAL A 71 7.00 -3.74 5.72
N LEU A 72 6.54 -2.98 4.74
CA LEU A 72 7.18 -2.86 3.43
C LEU A 72 7.97 -1.55 3.41
N SER A 73 9.25 -1.62 3.09
CA SER A 73 10.12 -0.44 2.96
C SER A 73 10.47 -0.24 1.49
N PHE A 74 10.32 0.98 1.00
CA PHE A 74 10.56 1.35 -0.40
C PHE A 74 11.57 2.49 -0.49
N VAL A 75 12.33 2.52 -1.58
CA VAL A 75 13.05 3.73 -1.98
C VAL A 75 12.01 4.77 -2.42
N ARG A 76 12.18 6.01 -1.96
CA ARG A 76 11.38 7.14 -2.42
C ARG A 76 12.31 8.26 -2.87
N ASP A 77 12.18 8.63 -4.14
CA ASP A 77 12.82 9.82 -4.67
C ASP A 77 12.12 11.08 -4.15
N GLY A 78 12.92 12.04 -3.70
CA GLY A 78 12.49 13.38 -3.33
C GLY A 78 13.29 14.43 -4.10
N SER A 79 12.69 15.61 -4.29
CA SER A 79 13.41 16.80 -4.72
C SER A 79 13.63 17.70 -3.50
N ALA A 80 14.87 18.15 -3.30
CA ALA A 80 15.13 19.22 -2.35
C ALA A 80 14.44 20.49 -2.87
N SER A 81 13.73 21.22 -2.00
CA SER A 81 12.76 22.24 -2.43
C SER A 81 13.29 23.24 -3.47
N LYS A 82 12.39 23.68 -4.37
CA LYS A 82 12.52 24.66 -5.47
C LYS A 82 13.61 24.39 -6.52
N ASP A 83 14.67 23.67 -6.18
CA ASP A 83 15.74 23.29 -7.10
C ASP A 83 15.53 21.84 -7.56
N VAL A 84 14.77 21.69 -8.65
CA VAL A 84 14.46 20.40 -9.26
C VAL A 84 15.69 19.63 -9.77
N THR A 85 16.88 20.25 -9.77
CA THR A 85 18.13 19.57 -10.16
C THR A 85 18.76 18.80 -9.00
N LYS A 86 18.32 19.02 -7.76
CA LYS A 86 18.85 18.36 -6.57
C LYS A 86 17.92 17.24 -6.11
N HIS A 87 18.32 16.01 -6.43
CA HIS A 87 17.63 14.80 -6.02
C HIS A 87 18.23 14.23 -4.74
N TYR A 88 17.37 13.64 -3.90
CA TYR A 88 17.78 12.77 -2.80
C TYR A 88 16.85 11.56 -2.77
N THR A 89 17.33 10.47 -2.18
CA THR A 89 16.49 9.32 -1.85
C THR A 89 16.25 9.27 -0.35
N THR A 90 15.06 8.81 0.03
CA THR A 90 14.71 8.46 1.40
C THR A 90 14.01 7.11 1.41
N THR A 91 13.80 6.54 2.58
CA THR A 91 12.94 5.36 2.74
C THR A 91 11.53 5.81 3.09
N TRP A 92 10.56 5.29 2.34
CA TRP A 92 9.15 5.30 2.72
C TRP A 92 8.78 3.92 3.22
N PHE A 93 7.87 3.83 4.18
CA PHE A 93 7.37 2.54 4.62
C PHE A 93 5.85 2.56 4.77
N ASP A 94 5.26 1.39 4.55
CA ASP A 94 3.86 1.10 4.82
C ASP A 94 3.84 -0.08 5.80
N MET A 95 3.19 0.12 6.95
CA MET A 95 3.06 -0.90 8.00
C MET A 95 1.63 -1.40 7.99
N PHE A 96 1.44 -2.70 8.10
CA PHE A 96 0.12 -3.33 8.15
C PHE A 96 0.03 -4.19 9.40
N ARG A 97 -1.12 -4.14 10.08
CA ARG A 97 -1.48 -5.15 11.08
C ARG A 97 -2.42 -6.16 10.43
N VAL A 98 -2.12 -7.44 10.60
CA VAL A 98 -2.91 -8.56 10.11
C VAL A 98 -3.67 -9.18 11.27
N GLN A 99 -4.95 -9.47 11.07
CA GLN A 99 -5.80 -10.17 12.02
C GLN A 99 -6.71 -11.12 11.26
N ASP A 100 -6.85 -12.35 11.75
CA ASP A 100 -7.73 -13.37 11.15
C ASP A 100 -7.44 -13.59 9.65
N GLY A 101 -6.16 -13.49 9.27
CA GLY A 101 -5.68 -13.64 7.89
C GLY A 101 -5.91 -12.44 6.97
N LYS A 102 -6.48 -11.34 7.47
CA LYS A 102 -6.77 -10.11 6.71
C LYS A 102 -6.05 -8.89 7.28
N ILE A 103 -5.82 -7.88 6.46
CA ILE A 103 -5.27 -6.58 6.88
C ILE A 103 -6.36 -5.84 7.66
N ALA A 104 -6.11 -5.67 8.95
CA ALA A 104 -7.00 -4.96 9.87
C ALA A 104 -6.62 -3.48 10.01
N GLU A 105 -5.34 -3.14 9.87
CA GLU A 105 -4.87 -1.75 9.97
C GLU A 105 -3.74 -1.45 9.01
N HIS A 106 -3.59 -0.18 8.69
CA HIS A 106 -2.48 0.40 7.95
C HIS A 106 -2.24 1.85 8.40
#